data_AF-A0A7V9DIQ1-F1
#
_entry.id   AF-A0A7V9DIQ1-F1
#
_cell.length_a   1.000
_cell.length_b   1.000
_cell.length_c   1.000
_cell.angle_alpha   90.00
_cell.angle_beta   90.00
_cell.angle_gamma   90.00
#
_symmetry.space_group_name_H-M   'P 1'
#
loop_
_entity.id
_entity.type
_entity.pdbx_description
1 polymer ?
#
loop_
_entity_poly.entity_id
_entity_poly.type
_entity_poly.pdbx_seq_one_letter_code
_entity_poly.pdbx_strand_id
1 'polypeptide(L)'
;MPAGLMRVALLVVATATLLVGVATGAGSGTSTSATTVIDRTFICTNAVRDGMRKLEANASRGFKEPARWKFLASAGVSNHGTDRIQLPPNNKGLVGNSDTNWYVNALAGRGTPPPLEEGGGHPNISVATRGCSPSSARVLLSTRGLSGGEAGYFDDGYECAAPRRVLVRIRGVFRGAASLRLDRLQGALKVLRATGDLTTGSFAVRTLGGKSIAFGMVTASGKATLFTNPSCVAD
;
A
#
# COMPACT_ATOMS: atom_id res chain seq x y z
N MET A 1 63.54 -34.97 -60.75
CA MET A 1 63.48 -35.91 -59.61
C MET A 1 62.38 -35.43 -58.67
N PRO A 2 61.36 -36.25 -58.38
CA PRO A 2 60.11 -35.85 -57.75
C PRO A 2 60.09 -36.11 -56.24
N ALA A 3 59.40 -35.27 -55.48
CA ALA A 3 58.83 -35.52 -54.15
C ALA A 3 57.92 -34.32 -53.83
N GLY A 4 56.66 -34.41 -53.46
CA GLY A 4 55.84 -35.50 -52.96
C GLY A 4 54.98 -34.95 -51.82
N LEU A 5 53.69 -35.33 -51.79
CA LEU A 5 52.76 -35.29 -50.64
C LEU A 5 52.31 -33.88 -50.15
N MET A 6 51.09 -33.63 -49.66
CA MET A 6 49.95 -34.47 -49.29
C MET A 6 48.70 -33.57 -49.26
N ARG A 7 47.54 -34.14 -49.61
CA ARG A 7 46.20 -33.54 -49.43
C ARG A 7 45.81 -33.55 -47.95
N VAL A 8 45.15 -32.51 -47.45
CA VAL A 8 44.14 -32.66 -46.37
C VAL A 8 42.99 -31.67 -46.63
N ALA A 9 41.82 -32.20 -46.93
CA ALA A 9 40.55 -31.48 -46.95
C ALA A 9 40.04 -31.34 -45.53
N LEU A 10 39.77 -30.12 -45.06
CA LEU A 10 39.17 -29.89 -43.75
C LEU A 10 37.64 -29.95 -43.87
N LEU A 11 37.05 -31.02 -43.36
CA LEU A 11 35.61 -31.17 -43.15
C LEU A 11 35.25 -30.39 -41.87
N VAL A 12 34.44 -29.33 -41.99
CA VAL A 12 33.88 -28.64 -40.81
C VAL A 12 32.51 -29.26 -40.50
N VAL A 13 32.47 -30.11 -39.47
CA VAL A 13 31.23 -30.69 -38.93
C VAL A 13 30.59 -29.66 -37.99
N ALA A 14 29.40 -29.19 -38.32
CA ALA A 14 28.58 -28.34 -37.47
C ALA A 14 27.85 -29.19 -36.42
N THR A 15 28.25 -29.09 -35.15
CA THR A 15 27.55 -29.70 -34.01
C THR A 15 26.54 -28.73 -33.42
N ALA A 16 25.26 -28.92 -33.75
CA ALA A 16 24.15 -28.25 -33.09
C ALA A 16 23.90 -28.87 -31.71
N THR A 17 24.22 -28.13 -30.64
CA THR A 17 23.90 -28.52 -29.26
C THR A 17 22.53 -27.95 -28.88
N LEU A 18 21.52 -28.82 -28.73
CA LEU A 18 20.27 -28.47 -28.06
C LEU A 18 20.50 -28.43 -26.55
N LEU A 19 20.45 -27.23 -25.95
CA LEU A 19 20.31 -27.07 -24.50
C LEU A 19 18.82 -27.04 -24.15
N VAL A 20 18.33 -28.15 -23.59
CA VAL A 20 17.02 -28.23 -22.94
C VAL A 20 17.13 -27.50 -21.60
N GLY A 21 16.61 -26.27 -21.54
CA GLY A 21 16.54 -25.49 -20.31
C GLY A 21 15.46 -26.02 -19.37
N VAL A 22 15.87 -26.68 -18.28
CA VAL A 22 14.97 -27.06 -17.19
C VAL A 22 14.69 -25.80 -16.37
N ALA A 23 13.52 -25.19 -16.58
CA ALA A 23 13.07 -24.08 -15.76
C ALA A 23 12.68 -24.60 -14.37
N THR A 24 13.57 -24.43 -13.40
CA THR A 24 13.25 -24.58 -11.98
C THR A 24 12.30 -23.46 -11.57
N GLY A 25 11.05 -23.82 -11.30
CA GLY A 25 10.02 -22.90 -10.81
C GLY A 25 10.36 -22.37 -9.43
N ALA A 26 11.08 -21.25 -9.36
CA ALA A 26 11.15 -20.43 -8.18
C ALA A 26 9.82 -19.69 -8.02
N GLY A 27 9.15 -19.92 -6.89
CA GLY A 27 7.85 -19.32 -6.58
C GLY A 27 7.86 -17.80 -6.73
N SER A 28 7.07 -17.31 -7.69
CA SER A 28 6.87 -15.89 -7.98
C SER A 28 6.16 -15.19 -6.82
N GLY A 29 6.93 -14.77 -5.81
CA GLY A 29 6.53 -13.65 -4.97
C GLY A 29 6.54 -12.40 -5.83
N THR A 30 5.35 -11.92 -6.24
CA THR A 30 5.19 -10.73 -7.08
C THR A 30 5.69 -9.49 -6.35
N SER A 31 6.97 -9.19 -6.49
CA SER A 31 7.57 -7.94 -6.02
C SER A 31 7.44 -6.92 -7.14
N THR A 32 6.96 -5.72 -6.82
CA THR A 32 7.06 -4.61 -7.76
C THR A 32 8.51 -4.12 -7.78
N SER A 33 9.07 -3.85 -8.96
CA SER A 33 10.33 -3.13 -9.14
C SER A 33 10.38 -1.85 -8.29
N ALA A 34 11.54 -1.58 -7.68
CA ALA A 34 11.71 -0.39 -6.85
C ALA A 34 11.60 0.89 -7.72
N THR A 35 10.85 1.87 -7.23
CA THR A 35 10.59 3.15 -7.91
C THR A 35 10.53 4.26 -6.88
N THR A 36 10.69 5.50 -7.29
CA THR A 36 10.43 6.66 -6.42
C THR A 36 8.94 6.96 -6.28
N VAL A 37 8.07 6.34 -7.08
CA VAL A 37 6.63 6.58 -7.06
C VAL A 37 5.88 5.25 -7.02
N ILE A 38 5.17 5.02 -5.93
CA ILE A 38 4.19 3.94 -5.82
C ILE A 38 2.83 4.53 -6.15
N ASP A 39 2.17 4.02 -7.18
CA ASP A 39 0.83 4.46 -7.60
C ASP A 39 0.00 3.22 -7.93
N ARG A 40 -0.98 2.90 -7.09
CA ARG A 40 -1.76 1.67 -7.18
C ARG A 40 -3.23 1.95 -6.96
N THR A 41 -4.07 1.29 -7.76
CA THR A 41 -5.51 1.26 -7.56
C THR A 41 -5.94 -0.15 -7.18
N PHE A 42 -6.86 -0.23 -6.24
CA PHE A 42 -7.50 -1.46 -5.78
C PHE A 42 -9.01 -1.33 -5.94
N ILE A 43 -9.66 -2.45 -6.24
CA ILE A 43 -11.10 -2.60 -6.05
C ILE A 43 -11.32 -3.35 -4.74
N CYS A 44 -12.01 -2.71 -3.81
CA CYS A 44 -12.22 -3.23 -2.46
C CYS A 44 -13.69 -3.52 -2.21
N THR A 45 -13.96 -4.62 -1.51
CA THR A 45 -15.31 -5.05 -1.12
C THR A 45 -15.53 -4.71 0.34
N ASN A 46 -16.54 -3.91 0.62
CA ASN A 46 -16.86 -3.45 1.97
C ASN A 46 -17.67 -4.50 2.71
N ALA A 47 -17.23 -4.89 3.89
CA ALA A 47 -17.99 -5.70 4.82
C ALA A 47 -19.22 -4.93 5.34
N VAL A 48 -20.23 -5.66 5.83
CA VAL A 48 -21.33 -5.07 6.61
C VAL A 48 -20.87 -5.03 8.06
N ARG A 49 -21.07 -3.92 8.74
CA ARG A 49 -20.95 -3.79 10.19
C ARG A 49 -22.19 -3.03 10.68
N ASP A 50 -22.83 -3.55 11.73
CA ASP A 50 -24.05 -2.95 12.32
C ASP A 50 -25.16 -2.67 11.29
N GLY A 51 -25.36 -3.61 10.36
CA GLY A 51 -26.38 -3.52 9.31
C GLY A 51 -26.04 -2.61 8.13
N MET A 52 -24.91 -1.90 8.15
CA MET A 52 -24.52 -0.94 7.11
C MET A 52 -23.09 -1.14 6.61
N ARG A 53 -22.78 -0.53 5.45
CA ARG A 53 -21.43 -0.52 4.88
C ARG A 53 -20.83 0.86 5.09
N LYS A 54 -19.82 0.92 5.95
CA LYS A 54 -19.11 2.15 6.28
C LYS A 54 -17.66 2.08 5.85
N LEU A 55 -17.12 3.23 5.48
CA LEU A 55 -15.70 3.47 5.41
C LEU A 55 -15.35 4.48 6.47
N GLU A 56 -14.23 4.27 7.14
CA GLU A 56 -13.65 5.26 8.03
C GLU A 56 -12.51 5.92 7.26
N ALA A 57 -12.57 7.23 7.08
CA ALA A 57 -11.50 8.01 6.49
C ALA A 57 -10.91 8.91 7.57
N ASN A 58 -9.60 8.85 7.76
CA ASN A 58 -8.95 9.54 8.86
C ASN A 58 -7.65 10.19 8.41
N ALA A 59 -7.26 11.26 9.09
CA ALA A 59 -5.98 11.90 8.90
C ALA A 59 -5.53 12.62 10.17
N SER A 60 -4.23 12.59 10.41
CA SER A 60 -3.61 13.33 11.50
C SER A 60 -2.35 14.04 11.01
N ARG A 61 -2.17 15.29 11.42
CA ARG A 61 -0.92 15.99 11.19
C ARG A 61 0.17 15.43 12.10
N GLY A 62 1.41 15.47 11.62
CA GLY A 62 2.56 15.02 12.38
C GLY A 62 2.90 15.99 13.51
N PHE A 63 3.44 15.45 14.60
CA PHE A 63 3.93 16.21 15.75
C PHE A 63 5.42 15.99 15.94
N LYS A 64 6.16 17.10 16.06
CA LYS A 64 7.59 17.12 16.36
C LYS A 64 7.82 17.69 17.75
N GLU A 65 8.63 16.98 18.51
CA GLU A 65 9.48 17.61 19.52
C GLU A 65 10.74 18.19 18.82
N PRO A 66 11.49 19.12 19.43
CA PRO A 66 12.44 20.01 18.75
C PRO A 66 13.39 19.39 17.70
N ALA A 67 13.73 18.10 17.80
CA ALA A 67 14.51 17.38 16.79
C ALA A 67 13.93 16.00 16.40
N ARG A 68 12.79 15.58 16.93
CA ARG A 68 12.26 14.22 16.72
C ARG A 68 10.77 14.20 16.43
N TRP A 69 10.38 13.39 15.45
CA TRP A 69 8.98 13.03 15.25
C TRP A 69 8.48 12.22 16.45
N LYS A 70 7.35 12.64 17.01
CA LYS A 70 6.54 11.83 17.93
C LYS A 70 5.53 10.99 17.19
N PHE A 71 4.97 11.55 16.13
CA PHE A 71 4.19 10.82 15.15
C PHE A 71 4.30 11.55 13.82
N LEU A 72 4.36 10.76 12.74
CA LEU A 72 4.37 11.28 11.38
C LEU A 72 2.96 11.72 10.98
N ALA A 73 2.86 12.58 9.99
CA ALA A 73 1.57 12.87 9.38
C ALA A 73 1.02 11.60 8.73
N SER A 74 -0.22 11.24 9.05
CA SER A 74 -0.91 10.06 8.54
C SER A 74 -2.21 10.43 7.84
N ALA A 75 -2.56 9.66 6.82
CA ALA A 75 -3.89 9.69 6.23
C ALA A 75 -4.23 8.31 5.70
N GLY A 76 -5.47 7.86 5.93
CA GLY A 76 -5.91 6.55 5.51
C GLY A 76 -7.41 6.45 5.32
N VAL A 77 -7.77 5.28 4.78
CA VAL A 77 -9.14 4.82 4.74
C VAL A 77 -9.18 3.35 5.13
N SER A 78 -10.18 2.97 5.90
CA SER A 78 -10.39 1.59 6.31
C SER A 78 -11.86 1.18 6.13
N ASN A 79 -12.07 -0.13 6.09
CA ASN A 79 -13.36 -0.76 6.27
C ASN A 79 -13.19 -1.85 7.33
N HIS A 80 -13.88 -1.70 8.45
CA HIS A 80 -13.97 -2.74 9.46
C HIS A 80 -15.01 -3.79 9.06
N GLY A 81 -14.74 -5.05 9.40
CA GLY A 81 -15.67 -6.17 9.23
C GLY A 81 -16.17 -6.69 10.58
N THR A 82 -16.94 -7.77 10.55
CA THR A 82 -17.42 -8.48 11.75
C THR A 82 -16.46 -9.57 12.21
N ASP A 83 -15.72 -10.15 11.27
CA ASP A 83 -14.86 -11.29 11.52
C ASP A 83 -13.52 -10.85 12.11
N ARG A 84 -13.32 -11.10 13.41
CA ARG A 84 -12.04 -10.90 14.09
C ARG A 84 -11.04 -11.96 13.68
N ILE A 85 -9.86 -11.52 13.26
CA ILE A 85 -8.69 -12.37 13.06
C ILE A 85 -7.70 -12.14 14.20
N GLN A 86 -7.12 -13.22 14.70
CA GLN A 86 -6.01 -13.15 15.64
C GLN A 86 -4.74 -12.77 14.86
N LEU A 87 -4.07 -11.72 15.30
CA LEU A 87 -2.80 -11.30 14.72
C LEU A 87 -1.67 -12.15 15.33
N PRO A 88 -0.55 -12.34 14.61
CA PRO A 88 0.64 -12.92 15.21
C PRO A 88 1.10 -12.11 16.43
N PRO A 89 1.75 -12.76 17.42
CA PRO A 89 2.33 -12.05 18.55
C PRO A 89 3.27 -10.94 18.08
N ASN A 90 3.18 -9.76 18.71
CA ASN A 90 4.14 -8.69 18.47
C ASN A 90 5.51 -9.03 19.11
N ASN A 91 6.48 -8.12 18.99
CA ASN A 91 7.82 -8.27 19.56
C ASN A 91 7.86 -8.35 21.10
N LYS A 92 6.75 -8.06 21.79
CA LYS A 92 6.56 -8.24 23.23
C LYS A 92 5.79 -9.53 23.57
N GLY A 93 5.47 -10.36 22.58
CA GLY A 93 4.66 -11.57 22.75
C GLY A 93 3.16 -11.31 22.94
N LEU A 94 2.71 -10.06 22.81
CA LEU A 94 1.29 -9.72 22.95
C LEU A 94 0.53 -10.10 21.67
N VAL A 95 -0.63 -10.74 21.85
CA VAL A 95 -1.48 -11.19 20.76
C VAL A 95 -2.65 -10.23 20.60
N GLY A 96 -2.65 -9.48 19.50
CA GLY A 96 -3.75 -8.58 19.13
C GLY A 96 -4.83 -9.28 18.31
N ASN A 97 -5.98 -8.63 18.19
CA ASN A 97 -7.03 -9.02 17.25
C ASN A 97 -7.33 -7.85 16.30
N SER A 98 -7.68 -8.16 15.07
CA SER A 98 -8.10 -7.18 14.07
C SER A 98 -9.44 -7.61 13.46
N ASP A 99 -10.43 -6.74 13.46
CA ASP A 99 -11.67 -6.91 12.69
C ASP A 99 -11.59 -6.19 11.33
N THR A 100 -10.47 -5.53 11.03
CA THR A 100 -10.30 -4.82 9.76
C THR A 100 -10.45 -5.75 8.57
N ASN A 101 -11.41 -5.43 7.71
CA ASN A 101 -11.60 -6.13 6.45
C ASN A 101 -10.52 -5.66 5.47
N TRP A 102 -10.38 -4.35 5.23
CA TRP A 102 -9.24 -3.80 4.50
C TRP A 102 -8.91 -2.39 4.98
N TYR A 103 -7.69 -1.94 4.70
CA TYR A 103 -7.29 -0.55 4.87
C TYR A 103 -6.23 -0.14 3.86
N VAL A 104 -6.11 1.16 3.63
CA VAL A 104 -5.03 1.82 2.89
C VAL A 104 -4.57 3.00 3.72
N ASN A 105 -3.27 3.10 3.99
CA ASN A 105 -2.71 4.18 4.80
C ASN A 105 -1.40 4.71 4.19
N ALA A 106 -1.16 6.01 4.37
CA ALA A 106 0.14 6.63 4.11
C ALA A 106 0.65 7.41 5.33
N LEU A 107 1.94 7.23 5.66
CA LEU A 107 2.67 8.00 6.67
C LEU A 107 3.85 8.74 6.02
N ALA A 108 3.82 10.07 6.06
CA ALA A 108 4.82 10.90 5.39
C ALA A 108 6.00 11.29 6.30
N GLY A 109 7.20 11.22 5.74
CA GLY A 109 8.47 11.50 6.40
C GLY A 109 9.33 10.27 6.59
N ARG A 110 10.41 10.47 7.34
CA ARG A 110 11.35 9.43 7.76
C ARG A 110 11.39 9.39 9.28
N GLY A 111 11.39 8.18 9.81
CA GLY A 111 11.48 7.91 11.24
C GLY A 111 10.40 6.93 11.66
N THR A 112 10.72 6.13 12.66
CA THR A 112 9.70 5.43 13.45
C THR A 112 9.10 6.48 14.39
N PRO A 113 7.78 6.72 14.38
CA PRO A 113 7.13 7.23 15.59
C PRO A 113 7.65 6.39 16.78
N PRO A 114 7.95 6.97 17.96
CA PRO A 114 8.04 6.19 19.18
C PRO A 114 6.88 5.20 19.21
N PRO A 115 7.12 3.96 19.66
CA PRO A 115 6.08 2.95 19.70
C PRO A 115 4.95 3.49 20.56
N LEU A 116 3.88 3.97 19.92
CA LEU A 116 2.56 3.62 20.41
C LEU A 116 2.60 2.10 20.43
N GLU A 117 2.34 1.55 21.60
CA GLU A 117 2.52 0.15 21.90
C GLU A 117 1.99 -0.72 20.75
N GLU A 118 2.72 -1.80 20.45
CA GLU A 118 2.40 -2.82 19.42
C GLU A 118 3.08 -2.67 18.04
N GLY A 119 4.34 -3.12 17.98
CA GLY A 119 4.77 -4.00 16.90
C GLY A 119 5.04 -3.41 15.51
N GLY A 120 6.26 -2.90 15.32
CA GLY A 120 6.90 -2.77 14.00
C GLY A 120 6.88 -1.35 13.43
N GLY A 121 7.98 -0.96 12.78
CA GLY A 121 8.05 0.35 12.11
C GLY A 121 6.88 0.53 11.16
N HIS A 122 6.13 1.63 11.33
CA HIS A 122 4.98 1.92 10.49
C HIS A 122 5.47 2.11 9.05
N PRO A 123 5.06 1.23 8.11
CA PRO A 123 5.45 1.38 6.72
C PRO A 123 4.81 2.66 6.20
N ASN A 124 5.56 3.42 5.39
CA ASN A 124 5.07 4.68 4.84
C ASN A 124 3.85 4.50 3.93
N ILE A 125 3.70 3.34 3.30
CA ILE A 125 2.45 2.90 2.71
C ILE A 125 2.13 1.51 3.23
N SER A 126 0.91 1.30 3.69
CA SER A 126 0.36 -0.02 4.01
C SER A 126 -1.01 -0.22 3.37
N VAL A 127 -1.23 -1.43 2.88
CA VAL A 127 -2.52 -1.86 2.33
C VAL A 127 -2.84 -3.25 2.84
N ALA A 128 -3.83 -3.39 3.73
CA ALA A 128 -4.41 -4.70 4.01
C ALA A 128 -5.34 -5.09 2.88
N THR A 129 -5.05 -6.22 2.23
CA THR A 129 -5.72 -6.60 0.98
C THR A 129 -6.89 -7.57 1.19
N ARG A 130 -7.35 -7.82 2.41
CA ARG A 130 -8.48 -8.72 2.65
C ARG A 130 -9.75 -8.08 2.05
N GLY A 131 -10.30 -8.68 1.00
CA GLY A 131 -11.40 -8.08 0.24
C GLY A 131 -11.01 -7.01 -0.79
N CYS A 132 -9.71 -6.77 -1.01
CA CYS A 132 -9.21 -5.91 -2.09
C CYS A 132 -8.43 -6.71 -3.14
N SER A 133 -8.60 -6.34 -4.41
CA SER A 133 -7.81 -6.85 -5.54
C SER A 133 -7.21 -5.70 -6.32
N PRO A 134 -6.02 -5.86 -6.95
CA PRO A 134 -5.48 -4.86 -7.86
C PRO A 134 -6.46 -4.51 -8.99
N SER A 135 -6.45 -3.25 -9.42
CA SER A 135 -7.30 -2.76 -10.50
C SER A 135 -6.55 -1.77 -11.39
N SER A 136 -6.83 -1.78 -12.69
CA SER A 136 -6.34 -0.79 -13.65
C SER A 136 -7.24 0.44 -13.78
N ALA A 137 -8.36 0.49 -13.03
CA ALA A 137 -9.30 1.59 -13.11
C ALA A 137 -8.63 2.92 -12.71
N ARG A 138 -8.88 3.97 -13.52
CA ARG A 138 -8.34 5.31 -13.25
C ARG A 138 -9.15 6.01 -12.17
N VAL A 139 -8.55 6.28 -11.01
CA VAL A 139 -9.14 7.10 -9.95
C VAL A 139 -8.38 8.42 -9.88
N LEU A 140 -9.08 9.55 -9.97
CA LEU A 140 -8.43 10.86 -9.86
C LEU A 140 -8.13 11.19 -8.39
N LEU A 141 -6.95 11.75 -8.15
CA LEU A 141 -6.58 12.35 -6.86
C LEU A 141 -7.10 13.79 -6.86
N SER A 142 -8.32 14.00 -6.34
CA SER A 142 -8.98 15.31 -6.39
C SER A 142 -9.89 15.53 -5.19
N THR A 143 -10.00 16.79 -4.79
CA THR A 143 -10.94 17.31 -3.79
C THR A 143 -12.30 17.68 -4.39
N ARG A 144 -12.49 17.56 -5.71
CA ARG A 144 -13.73 17.99 -6.37
C ARG A 144 -14.95 17.26 -5.82
N GLY A 145 -15.93 18.04 -5.35
CA GLY A 145 -17.18 17.52 -4.77
C GLY A 145 -17.01 16.95 -3.36
N LEU A 146 -15.88 17.23 -2.70
CA LEU A 146 -15.59 16.88 -1.32
C LEU A 146 -15.47 18.16 -0.48
N SER A 147 -15.72 18.04 0.82
CA SER A 147 -15.56 19.08 1.83
C SER A 147 -14.55 18.63 2.88
N GLY A 148 -13.82 19.57 3.46
CA GLY A 148 -12.78 19.28 4.44
C GLY A 148 -11.62 20.27 4.32
N GLY A 149 -10.45 19.91 4.85
CA GLY A 149 -9.33 20.82 4.94
C GLY A 149 -8.09 20.22 5.58
N GLU A 150 -7.32 21.06 6.27
CA GLU A 150 -6.20 20.60 7.10
C GLU A 150 -6.71 19.76 8.27
N ALA A 151 -5.98 18.67 8.55
CA ALA A 151 -6.31 17.79 9.65
C ALA A 151 -5.64 18.22 10.96
N GLY A 152 -6.32 17.98 12.08
CA GLY A 152 -5.84 18.21 13.44
C GLY A 152 -4.70 17.27 13.89
N TYR A 153 -4.22 17.50 15.12
CA TYR A 153 -3.19 16.66 15.76
C TYR A 153 -3.74 15.35 16.31
N PHE A 154 -5.05 15.25 16.53
CA PHE A 154 -5.70 14.15 17.26
C PHE A 154 -6.70 13.39 16.39
N ASP A 155 -6.27 13.03 15.18
CA ASP A 155 -6.99 12.25 14.16
C ASP A 155 -8.39 12.79 13.83
N ASP A 156 -8.52 13.43 12.66
CA ASP A 156 -9.82 13.84 12.16
C ASP A 156 -10.44 12.64 11.42
N GLY A 157 -11.31 11.89 12.10
CA GLY A 157 -12.01 10.72 11.59
C GLY A 157 -13.41 11.03 11.05
N TYR A 158 -13.78 10.36 9.96
CA TYR A 158 -15.12 10.46 9.37
C TYR A 158 -15.63 9.09 8.95
N GLU A 159 -16.87 8.78 9.35
CA GLU A 159 -17.65 7.66 8.83
C GLU A 159 -18.39 8.04 7.55
N CYS A 160 -18.13 7.31 6.48
CA CYS A 160 -18.77 7.47 5.19
C CYS A 160 -19.60 6.24 4.83
N ALA A 161 -20.90 6.41 4.57
CA ALA A 161 -21.71 5.38 3.94
C ALA A 161 -21.15 5.03 2.55
N ALA A 162 -20.99 3.73 2.28
CA ALA A 162 -20.34 3.28 1.04
C ALA A 162 -21.08 2.09 0.40
N PRO A 163 -21.00 1.94 -0.93
CA PRO A 163 -21.57 0.78 -1.61
C PRO A 163 -20.78 -0.51 -1.29
N ARG A 164 -21.26 -1.65 -1.79
CA ARG A 164 -20.57 -2.95 -1.65
C ARG A 164 -19.13 -2.93 -2.17
N ARG A 165 -18.85 -2.21 -3.27
CA ARG A 165 -17.52 -2.13 -3.86
C ARG A 165 -17.11 -0.69 -4.14
N VAL A 166 -15.87 -0.37 -3.82
CA VAL A 166 -15.25 0.94 -4.05
C VAL A 166 -13.91 0.78 -4.76
N LEU A 167 -13.47 1.83 -5.44
CA LEU A 167 -12.13 1.95 -5.96
C LEU A 167 -11.31 2.82 -5.00
N VAL A 168 -10.15 2.31 -4.59
CA VAL A 168 -9.21 3.01 -3.71
C VAL A 168 -7.89 3.13 -4.45
N ARG A 169 -7.43 4.36 -4.65
CA ARG A 169 -6.10 4.65 -5.18
C ARG A 169 -5.20 5.16 -4.07
N ILE A 170 -3.99 4.64 -4.02
CA ILE A 170 -2.91 5.15 -3.19
C ILE A 170 -1.77 5.60 -4.08
N ARG A 171 -1.22 6.77 -3.77
CA ARG A 171 -0.02 7.28 -4.42
C ARG A 171 0.94 7.82 -3.37
N GLY A 172 2.17 7.32 -3.39
CA GLY A 172 3.26 7.86 -2.59
C GLY A 172 4.47 8.21 -3.43
N VAL A 173 5.10 9.33 -3.09
CA VAL A 173 6.33 9.82 -3.69
C VAL A 173 7.43 9.72 -2.64
N PHE A 174 8.45 8.92 -2.93
CA PHE A 174 9.57 8.64 -2.05
C PHE A 174 10.82 9.37 -2.53
N ARG A 175 11.65 9.80 -1.59
CA ARG A 175 12.94 10.43 -1.86
C ARG A 175 13.95 9.46 -2.47
N GLY A 176 13.82 8.17 -2.15
CA GLY A 176 14.63 7.07 -2.67
C GLY A 176 13.76 5.95 -3.23
N ALA A 177 14.39 4.93 -3.81
CA ALA A 177 13.69 3.80 -4.37
C ALA A 177 12.93 3.02 -3.27
N ALA A 178 11.63 2.82 -3.47
CA ALA A 178 10.76 2.04 -2.61
C ALA A 178 9.98 1.02 -3.45
N SER A 179 9.58 -0.08 -2.82
CA SER A 179 8.76 -1.11 -3.47
C SER A 179 7.65 -1.55 -2.54
N LEU A 180 6.47 -1.79 -3.11
CA LEU A 180 5.35 -2.36 -2.39
C LEU A 180 5.54 -3.89 -2.35
N ARG A 181 5.71 -4.42 -1.15
CA ARG A 181 6.02 -5.84 -0.90
C ARG A 181 4.96 -6.45 0.00
N LEU A 182 4.61 -7.71 -0.28
CA LEU A 182 3.75 -8.46 0.62
C LEU A 182 4.52 -8.81 1.89
N ASP A 183 4.06 -8.28 3.02
CA ASP A 183 4.48 -8.68 4.34
C ASP A 183 3.65 -9.89 4.79
N ARG A 184 4.35 -11.01 5.03
CA ARG A 184 3.75 -12.26 5.50
C ARG A 184 3.81 -12.38 7.03
N LEU A 185 4.44 -11.43 7.72
CA LEU A 185 4.63 -11.46 9.17
C LEU A 185 3.34 -11.13 9.96
N GLN A 186 2.26 -10.70 9.30
CA GLN A 186 0.95 -10.44 9.92
C GLN A 186 -0.02 -11.63 9.82
N GLY A 187 0.50 -12.84 9.58
CA GLY A 187 -0.27 -14.08 9.67
C GLY A 187 -1.39 -14.14 8.63
N ALA A 188 -2.65 -14.21 9.09
CA ALA A 188 -3.83 -14.26 8.22
C ALA A 188 -4.06 -12.95 7.44
N LEU A 189 -3.53 -11.81 7.91
CA LEU A 189 -3.70 -10.53 7.22
C LEU A 189 -2.59 -10.35 6.18
N LYS A 190 -2.97 -10.42 4.90
CA LYS A 190 -2.08 -10.09 3.79
C LYS A 190 -1.95 -8.57 3.70
N VAL A 191 -0.77 -8.04 4.07
CA VAL A 191 -0.50 -6.61 4.04
C VAL A 191 0.62 -6.29 3.08
N LEU A 192 0.33 -5.42 2.13
CA LEU A 192 1.35 -4.83 1.25
C LEU A 192 1.98 -3.64 1.96
N ARG A 193 3.30 -3.57 2.03
CA ARG A 193 4.08 -2.53 2.72
C ARG A 193 5.12 -1.90 1.81
N ALA A 194 5.30 -0.59 1.93
CA ALA A 194 6.46 0.10 1.39
C ALA A 194 7.06 1.00 2.46
N THR A 195 8.37 0.93 2.63
CA THR A 195 9.14 1.68 3.62
C THR A 195 10.19 2.52 2.91
N GLY A 196 10.38 3.76 3.35
CA GLY A 196 11.36 4.69 2.80
C GLY A 196 11.18 6.10 3.37
N ASP A 197 11.77 7.09 2.73
CA ASP A 197 11.51 8.50 3.05
C ASP A 197 10.37 9.01 2.17
N LEU A 198 9.12 8.94 2.67
CA LEU A 198 7.94 9.34 1.91
C LEU A 198 7.77 10.87 1.98
N THR A 199 7.99 11.54 0.86
CA THR A 199 7.84 13.00 0.74
C THR A 199 6.38 13.43 0.73
N THR A 200 5.55 12.70 -0.02
CA THR A 200 4.10 12.94 -0.14
C THR A 200 3.38 11.62 -0.24
N GLY A 201 2.33 11.44 0.56
CA GLY A 201 1.39 10.32 0.47
C GLY A 201 -0.01 10.85 0.18
N SER A 202 -0.80 10.13 -0.61
CA SER A 202 -2.19 10.50 -0.88
C SER A 202 -3.03 9.28 -1.20
N PHE A 203 -4.31 9.33 -0.84
CA PHE A 203 -5.30 8.35 -1.24
C PHE A 203 -6.54 9.02 -1.81
N ALA A 204 -7.28 8.28 -2.64
CA ALA A 204 -8.61 8.67 -3.09
C ALA A 204 -9.53 7.46 -3.12
N VAL A 205 -10.78 7.68 -2.74
CA VAL A 205 -11.84 6.68 -2.73
C VAL A 205 -13.00 7.18 -3.57
N ARG A 206 -13.52 6.29 -4.42
CA ARG A 206 -14.75 6.56 -5.17
C ARG A 206 -15.61 5.32 -5.35
N THR A 207 -16.89 5.54 -5.65
CA THR A 207 -17.78 4.47 -6.11
C THR A 207 -17.39 3.99 -7.51
N LEU A 208 -17.87 2.81 -7.91
CA LEU A 208 -17.71 2.33 -9.29
C LEU A 208 -18.37 3.26 -10.32
N GLY A 209 -19.46 3.94 -9.93
CA GLY A 209 -20.13 4.98 -10.73
C GLY A 209 -19.39 6.33 -10.78
N GLY A 210 -18.23 6.46 -10.14
CA GLY A 210 -17.38 7.65 -10.24
C GLY A 210 -17.59 8.72 -9.17
N LYS A 211 -18.55 8.55 -8.25
CA LYS A 211 -18.78 9.49 -7.13
C LYS A 211 -17.62 9.42 -6.14
N SER A 212 -16.94 10.55 -5.90
CA SER A 212 -15.90 10.69 -4.88
C SER A 212 -16.47 10.52 -3.47
N ILE A 213 -15.76 9.76 -2.63
CA ILE A 213 -16.13 9.50 -1.23
C ILE A 213 -15.15 10.22 -0.29
N ALA A 214 -13.85 10.02 -0.51
CA ALA A 214 -12.81 10.60 0.33
C ALA A 214 -11.52 10.83 -0.45
N PHE A 215 -10.75 11.81 -0.03
CA PHE A 215 -9.41 12.11 -0.50
C PHE A 215 -8.57 12.61 0.68
N GLY A 216 -7.39 12.04 0.86
CA GLY A 216 -6.45 12.46 1.89
C GLY A 216 -5.05 12.67 1.32
N MET A 217 -4.30 13.58 1.91
CA MET A 217 -2.90 13.83 1.54
C MET A 217 -2.07 14.18 2.78
N VAL A 218 -0.84 13.66 2.81
CA VAL A 218 0.17 13.91 3.83
C VAL A 218 1.49 14.31 3.20
N THR A 219 2.28 15.11 3.91
CA THR A 219 3.62 15.54 3.47
C THR A 219 4.66 15.35 4.57
N ALA A 220 5.92 15.18 4.18
CA ALA A 220 7.06 15.05 5.10
C ALA A 220 7.30 16.31 5.96
N SER A 221 6.61 17.42 5.69
CA SER A 221 6.59 18.60 6.56
C SER A 221 5.78 18.38 7.85
N GLY A 222 4.91 17.36 7.88
CA GLY A 222 3.98 17.09 8.98
C GLY A 222 2.56 17.56 8.70
N LYS A 223 2.29 18.15 7.52
CA LYS A 223 0.93 18.52 7.12
C LYS A 223 0.13 17.31 6.69
N ALA A 224 -1.14 17.29 7.07
CA ALA A 224 -2.14 16.34 6.64
C ALA A 224 -3.41 17.09 6.24
N THR A 225 -4.12 16.56 5.25
CA THR A 225 -5.42 17.08 4.80
C THR A 225 -6.36 15.93 4.55
N LEU A 226 -7.64 16.15 4.84
CA LEU A 226 -8.70 15.19 4.60
C LEU A 226 -9.92 15.90 4.04
N PHE A 227 -10.46 15.34 2.97
CA PHE A 227 -11.67 15.80 2.31
C PHE A 227 -12.60 14.60 2.13
N THR A 228 -13.85 14.74 2.54
CA THR A 228 -14.85 13.68 2.52
C THR A 228 -16.12 14.15 1.80
N ASN A 229 -16.97 13.20 1.42
CA ASN A 229 -18.28 13.54 0.89
C ASN A 229 -19.07 14.28 1.98
N PRO A 230 -19.86 15.32 1.65
CA PRO A 230 -20.66 16.03 2.64
C PRO A 230 -21.65 15.15 3.43
N SER A 231 -21.96 13.94 2.95
CA SER A 231 -22.78 12.97 3.67
C SER A 231 -22.00 12.11 4.69
N CYS A 232 -20.68 12.30 4.82
CA CYS A 232 -19.90 11.62 5.86
C CYS A 232 -20.06 12.35 7.19
N VAL A 233 -20.03 11.61 8.29
CA VAL A 233 -20.23 12.11 9.65
C VAL A 233 -18.90 12.03 10.39
N ALA A 234 -18.56 13.07 11.17
CA ALA A 234 -17.37 13.02 12.02
C ALA A 234 -17.56 11.99 13.15
N ASP A 235 -16.50 11.25 13.47
CA ASP A 235 -16.47 10.32 14.61
C ASP A 235 -16.45 11.05 15.96
#